data_AF-A0A2V9B1H3-F1
#
_entry.id   AF-A0A2V9B1H3-F1
#
_cell.length_a   1.000
_cell.length_b   1.000
_cell.length_c   1.000
_cell.angle_alpha   90.00
_cell.angle_beta   90.00
_cell.angle_gamma   90.00
#
_symmetry.space_group_name_H-M   'P 1'
#
loop_
_entity.id
_entity.type
_entity.pdbx_description
1 polymer ?
#
loop_
_entity_poly.entity_id
_entity_poly.type
_entity_poly.pdbx_seq_one_letter_code
_entity_poly.pdbx_strand_id
1 'polypeptide(L)'
;MEALQPSDRVALFTTSGQREQDFTDDRGKLAEALQGIIPRPLAGPMSSSCPEISFFEADLIVNKHDDQALAAATQDALECAYQNDPRMQQAAANLAQSTAYQVLPLGEASNEAAFRRMEEVVRRMTVLPGQRTIVLVSPGFFTTFATRETTEVVDRATRANVVINTIDARGLYAGTPGGDISKPFTGSVLTAGIRSLHTVAEQFGQSDVMAELADGTGGSFFHNRNDLGEGMRQFAAAPEFSYVLGFSPQNLKFDGSFHTLKVTLGTKEKYALQARRGYFAPQAKTDPAESARKDIEEAIFSQEELRDLPIELQTQFFKKTEEDASVAVLTRVDLKGLRFRKADGRNQNNLTIATAIFDENGNFVTGNEKVVEMKLRDTTLERLSRPGIMVKSSFDVKPGTYMVRLVVRDSEAELLGARTSGLKIPF
;
A
#
# COMPACT_ATOMS: atom_id res chain seq x y z
N MET A 1 11.59 19.94 -6.26
CA MET A 1 12.92 19.57 -6.80
C MET A 1 14.06 20.39 -6.18
N GLU A 2 13.88 21.69 -5.93
CA GLU A 2 14.93 22.55 -5.35
C GLU A 2 15.37 22.14 -3.93
N ALA A 3 14.47 21.57 -3.14
CA ALA A 3 14.75 21.13 -1.78
C ALA A 3 15.46 19.76 -1.65
N LEU A 4 15.63 19.02 -2.76
CA LEU A 4 16.19 17.67 -2.74
C LEU A 4 17.70 17.68 -2.47
N GLN A 5 18.14 16.94 -1.46
CA GLN A 5 19.55 16.73 -1.14
C GLN A 5 20.18 15.68 -2.10
N PRO A 6 21.52 15.66 -2.27
CA PRO A 6 22.18 14.69 -3.16
C PRO A 6 21.97 13.21 -2.79
N SER A 7 21.74 12.93 -1.51
CA SER A 7 21.41 11.59 -1.01
C SER A 7 19.97 11.17 -1.27
N ASP A 8 19.10 12.12 -1.61
CA ASP A 8 17.69 11.83 -1.78
C ASP A 8 17.49 11.01 -3.05
N ARG A 9 16.56 10.07 -2.97
CA ARG A 9 16.09 9.27 -4.10
C ARG A 9 14.60 9.52 -4.23
N VAL A 10 14.17 9.95 -5.39
CA VAL A 10 12.76 10.26 -5.65
C VAL A 10 12.26 9.40 -6.79
N ALA A 11 11.04 8.90 -6.63
CA ALA A 11 10.28 8.22 -7.67
C ALA A 11 8.95 8.93 -7.87
N LEU A 12 8.36 8.80 -9.05
CA LEU A 12 7.04 9.29 -9.39
C LEU A 12 6.19 8.11 -9.86
N PHE A 13 5.12 7.83 -9.12
CA PHE A 13 4.17 6.77 -9.45
C PHE A 13 2.80 7.39 -9.70
N THR A 14 2.05 6.81 -10.64
CA THR A 14 0.65 7.20 -10.88
C THR A 14 -0.26 6.03 -10.56
N THR A 15 -1.46 6.30 -10.05
CA THR A 15 -2.47 5.23 -9.83
C THR A 15 -2.82 4.48 -11.11
N SER A 16 -2.66 5.14 -12.27
CA SER A 16 -2.83 4.51 -13.59
C SER A 16 -1.72 3.52 -13.99
N GLY A 17 -0.56 3.57 -13.33
CA GLY A 17 0.65 2.82 -13.73
C GLY A 17 1.31 3.33 -15.01
N GLN A 18 0.92 4.51 -15.51
CA GLN A 18 1.52 5.14 -16.69
C GLN A 18 2.45 6.27 -16.28
N ARG A 19 3.49 6.52 -17.10
CA ARG A 19 4.46 7.61 -16.90
C ARG A 19 5.11 7.57 -15.51
N GLU A 20 5.49 6.37 -15.09
CA GLU A 20 6.23 6.18 -13.84
C GLU A 20 7.72 6.48 -14.05
N GLN A 21 8.35 6.98 -12.99
CA GLN A 21 9.78 7.16 -12.89
C GLN A 21 10.23 6.46 -11.62
N ASP A 22 11.04 5.42 -11.78
CA ASP A 22 11.67 4.73 -10.64
C ASP A 22 12.65 5.65 -9.90
N PHE A 23 13.05 5.23 -8.70
CA PHE A 23 13.92 5.99 -7.82
C PHE A 23 15.19 6.46 -8.53
N THR A 24 15.42 7.77 -8.49
CA THR A 24 16.58 8.40 -9.09
C THR A 24 16.93 9.69 -8.33
N ASP A 25 18.19 10.11 -8.43
CA ASP A 25 18.67 11.44 -8.06
C ASP A 25 18.74 12.40 -9.27
N ASP A 26 18.40 11.91 -10.47
CA ASP A 26 18.39 12.69 -11.70
C ASP A 26 17.16 13.61 -11.75
N ARG A 27 17.39 14.89 -11.44
CA ARG A 27 16.37 15.94 -11.48
C ARG A 27 15.78 16.14 -12.89
N GLY A 28 16.54 15.87 -13.95
CA GLY A 28 16.07 15.98 -15.33
C GLY A 28 15.01 14.94 -15.65
N LYS A 29 15.26 13.68 -15.28
CA LYS A 29 14.29 12.58 -15.43
C LYS A 29 13.01 12.82 -14.65
N LEU A 30 13.13 13.33 -13.42
CA LEU A 30 11.98 13.69 -12.59
C LEU A 30 11.14 14.82 -13.22
N ALA A 31 11.80 15.85 -13.78
CA ALA A 31 11.12 16.95 -14.45
C ALA A 31 10.35 16.48 -15.69
N GLU A 32 11.00 15.66 -16.52
CA GLU A 32 10.40 15.09 -17.73
C GLU A 32 9.19 14.20 -17.40
N ALA A 33 9.34 13.31 -16.41
CA ALA A 33 8.26 12.44 -15.96
C ALA A 33 7.06 13.25 -15.45
N LEU A 34 7.30 14.28 -14.63
CA LEU A 34 6.25 15.15 -14.08
C LEU A 34 5.49 15.90 -15.19
N GLN A 35 6.19 16.44 -16.18
CA GLN A 35 5.57 17.13 -17.32
C GLN A 35 4.78 16.19 -18.23
N GLY A 36 5.11 14.90 -18.22
CA GLY A 36 4.43 13.87 -18.99
C GLY A 36 3.14 13.32 -18.36
N ILE A 37 2.82 13.69 -17.11
CA ILE A 37 1.62 13.20 -16.41
C ILE A 37 0.37 13.86 -17.02
N ILE A 38 -0.57 13.01 -17.46
CA ILE A 38 -1.85 13.44 -18.02
C ILE A 38 -2.97 12.71 -17.26
N PRO A 39 -4.04 13.40 -16.84
CA PRO A 39 -5.19 12.76 -16.20
C PRO A 39 -5.78 11.67 -17.09
N ARG A 40 -5.81 10.44 -16.59
CA ARG A 40 -6.47 9.31 -17.23
C ARG A 40 -7.26 8.55 -16.16
N PRO A 41 -8.60 8.68 -16.15
CA PRO A 41 -9.41 7.94 -15.19
C PRO A 41 -9.28 6.43 -15.46
N LEU A 42 -9.14 5.65 -14.38
CA LEU A 42 -8.97 4.19 -14.42
C LEU A 42 -10.21 3.50 -15.00
N ALA A 43 -11.40 4.00 -14.65
CA ALA A 43 -12.62 3.75 -15.38
C ALA A 43 -12.68 4.73 -16.56
N GLY A 44 -12.77 4.22 -17.79
CA GLY A 44 -12.96 5.07 -18.97
C GLY A 44 -14.17 6.00 -18.78
N PRO A 45 -14.19 7.18 -19.43
CA PRO A 45 -15.35 8.06 -19.33
C PRO A 45 -16.58 7.26 -19.74
N MET A 46 -17.55 7.08 -18.83
CA MET A 46 -18.90 6.68 -19.22
C MET A 46 -19.41 7.82 -20.09
N SER A 47 -19.32 7.64 -21.41
CA SER A 47 -19.80 8.60 -22.39
C SER A 47 -21.27 8.90 -22.09
N SER A 48 -21.56 10.15 -21.68
CA SER A 48 -22.91 10.69 -21.48
C SER A 48 -23.88 9.70 -20.83
N SER A 49 -23.58 9.23 -19.62
CA SER A 49 -24.53 8.44 -18.84
C SER A 49 -25.69 9.35 -18.43
N CYS A 50 -26.88 9.04 -18.92
CA CYS A 50 -28.13 9.63 -18.45
C CYS A 50 -28.85 8.59 -17.59
N PRO A 51 -29.12 8.85 -16.30
CA PRO A 51 -28.67 10.01 -15.52
C PRO A 51 -27.17 9.95 -15.16
N GLU A 52 -26.56 11.10 -14.88
CA GLU A 52 -25.22 11.15 -14.29
C GLU A 52 -25.32 10.80 -12.80
N ILE A 53 -24.81 9.63 -12.43
CA ILE A 53 -24.79 9.12 -11.05
C ILE A 53 -23.32 9.01 -10.63
N SER A 54 -22.96 9.70 -9.55
CA SER A 54 -21.64 9.56 -8.92
C SER A 54 -21.49 8.21 -8.22
N PHE A 55 -20.25 7.81 -7.93
CA PHE A 55 -20.01 6.59 -7.14
C PHE A 55 -20.66 6.67 -5.75
N PHE A 56 -20.63 7.84 -5.12
CA PHE A 56 -21.30 8.09 -3.84
C PHE A 56 -22.82 7.91 -3.94
N GLU A 57 -23.46 8.49 -4.96
CA GLU A 57 -24.91 8.33 -5.18
C GLU A 57 -25.29 6.88 -5.50
N ALA A 58 -24.44 6.16 -6.24
CA ALA A 58 -24.64 4.74 -6.50
C ALA A 58 -24.65 3.92 -5.21
N ASP A 59 -23.77 4.21 -4.25
CA ASP A 59 -23.77 3.57 -2.92
C ASP A 59 -25.05 3.89 -2.13
N LEU A 60 -25.48 5.16 -2.13
CA LEU A 60 -26.73 5.56 -1.49
C LEU A 60 -27.93 4.77 -2.04
N ILE A 61 -28.04 4.64 -3.36
CA ILE A 61 -29.15 3.95 -4.02
C ILE A 61 -29.08 2.43 -3.78
N VAL A 62 -27.92 1.82 -4.03
CA VAL A 62 -27.79 0.36 -4.09
C VAL A 62 -27.59 -0.27 -2.71
N ASN A 63 -26.67 0.27 -1.91
CA ASN A 63 -26.27 -0.32 -0.63
C ASN A 63 -27.03 0.28 0.56
N LYS A 64 -27.34 1.59 0.52
CA LYS A 64 -28.06 2.26 1.62
C LYS A 64 -29.57 2.29 1.42
N HIS A 65 -30.04 1.95 0.22
CA HIS A 65 -31.47 1.99 -0.15
C HIS A 65 -32.09 3.36 0.13
N ASP A 66 -31.39 4.43 -0.23
CA ASP A 66 -31.83 5.81 -0.04
C ASP A 66 -32.88 6.22 -1.09
N ASP A 67 -34.12 6.35 -0.65
CA ASP A 67 -35.26 6.72 -1.49
C ASP A 67 -35.11 8.14 -2.08
N GLN A 68 -34.48 9.08 -1.37
CA GLN A 68 -34.31 10.45 -1.86
C GLN A 68 -33.26 10.51 -2.98
N ALA A 69 -32.17 9.76 -2.85
CA ALA A 69 -31.15 9.63 -3.88
C ALA A 69 -31.72 8.98 -5.14
N LEU A 70 -32.51 7.90 -4.99
CA LEU A 70 -33.17 7.26 -6.12
C LEU A 70 -34.19 8.18 -6.79
N ALA A 71 -34.98 8.93 -6.03
CA ALA A 71 -35.95 9.88 -6.57
C ALA A 71 -35.27 11.02 -7.35
N ALA A 72 -34.15 11.55 -6.83
CA ALA A 72 -33.36 12.57 -7.53
C ALA A 72 -32.79 12.04 -8.86
N ALA A 73 -32.13 10.87 -8.83
CA ALA A 73 -31.60 10.24 -10.03
C ALA A 73 -32.71 9.89 -11.05
N THR A 74 -33.90 9.50 -10.58
CA THR A 74 -35.08 9.26 -11.43
C THR A 74 -35.53 10.53 -12.13
N GLN A 75 -35.59 11.65 -11.42
CA GLN A 75 -35.97 12.94 -12.00
C GLN A 75 -34.96 13.39 -13.06
N ASP A 76 -33.67 13.19 -12.80
CA ASP A 76 -32.62 13.51 -13.78
C ASP A 76 -32.73 12.62 -15.02
N ALA A 77 -32.98 11.32 -14.83
CA ALA A 77 -33.21 10.39 -15.93
C ALA A 77 -34.43 10.80 -16.78
N LEU A 78 -35.50 11.26 -16.13
CA LEU A 78 -36.70 11.75 -16.80
C LEU A 78 -36.41 12.97 -17.68
N GLU A 79 -35.57 13.88 -17.19
CA GLU A 79 -35.17 15.08 -17.92
C GLU A 79 -34.25 14.75 -19.09
N CYS A 80 -33.18 13.99 -18.85
CA CYS A 80 -32.15 13.75 -19.87
C CYS A 80 -32.51 12.68 -20.91
N ALA A 81 -33.33 11.67 -20.59
CA ALA A 81 -33.70 10.60 -21.53
C ALA A 81 -35.14 10.71 -22.05
N TYR A 82 -36.05 11.32 -21.30
CA TYR A 82 -37.49 11.26 -21.56
C TYR A 82 -38.18 12.62 -21.69
N GLN A 83 -37.41 13.71 -21.79
CA GLN A 83 -37.92 15.08 -22.00
C GLN A 83 -38.99 15.49 -20.97
N ASN A 84 -38.85 15.02 -19.72
CA ASN A 84 -39.81 15.24 -18.63
C ASN A 84 -41.23 14.68 -18.88
N ASP A 85 -41.43 13.65 -19.72
CA ASP A 85 -42.75 13.00 -19.90
C ASP A 85 -43.18 12.23 -18.63
N PRO A 86 -44.22 12.66 -17.90
CA PRO A 86 -44.64 12.04 -16.64
C PRO A 86 -45.05 10.56 -16.77
N ARG A 87 -45.43 10.12 -17.99
CA ARG A 87 -45.80 8.72 -18.26
C ARG A 87 -44.59 7.79 -18.21
N MET A 88 -43.38 8.33 -18.37
CA MET A 88 -42.14 7.58 -18.36
C MET A 88 -41.51 7.46 -16.98
N GLN A 89 -42.20 7.87 -15.90
CA GLN A 89 -41.66 7.85 -14.53
C GLN A 89 -41.06 6.50 -14.13
N GLN A 90 -41.78 5.39 -14.41
CA GLN A 90 -41.29 4.05 -14.06
C GLN A 90 -40.07 3.65 -14.91
N ALA A 91 -40.05 4.03 -16.20
CA ALA A 91 -38.92 3.76 -17.07
C ALA A 91 -37.68 4.57 -16.66
N ALA A 92 -37.86 5.81 -16.23
CA ALA A 92 -36.81 6.66 -15.67
C ALA A 92 -36.26 6.08 -14.35
N ALA A 93 -37.12 5.58 -13.46
CA ALA A 93 -36.69 4.94 -12.22
C ALA A 93 -35.87 3.67 -12.49
N ASN A 94 -36.32 2.83 -13.43
CA ASN A 94 -35.58 1.64 -13.83
C ASN A 94 -34.21 2.00 -14.46
N LEU A 95 -34.16 3.06 -15.28
CA LEU A 95 -32.91 3.57 -15.86
C LEU A 95 -31.94 4.07 -14.80
N ALA A 96 -32.41 4.88 -13.85
CA ALA A 96 -31.61 5.37 -12.73
C ALA A 96 -31.06 4.21 -11.87
N GLN A 97 -31.92 3.26 -11.51
CA GLN A 97 -31.52 2.09 -10.72
C GLN A 97 -30.46 1.23 -11.44
N SER A 98 -30.70 0.91 -12.71
CA SER A 98 -29.74 0.13 -13.52
C SER A 98 -28.40 0.85 -13.71
N THR A 99 -28.42 2.18 -13.85
CA THR A 99 -27.20 3.00 -13.93
C THR A 99 -26.43 2.94 -12.60
N ALA A 100 -27.12 3.06 -11.46
CA ALA A 100 -26.48 2.94 -10.14
C ALA A 100 -25.81 1.57 -9.94
N TYR A 101 -26.49 0.48 -10.35
CA TYR A 101 -25.91 -0.88 -10.31
C TYR A 101 -24.69 -1.06 -11.22
N GLN A 102 -24.55 -0.26 -12.28
CA GLN A 102 -23.36 -0.29 -13.15
C GLN A 102 -22.22 0.57 -12.59
N VAL A 103 -22.53 1.75 -12.06
CA VAL A 103 -21.53 2.70 -11.53
C VAL A 103 -20.86 2.17 -10.27
N LEU A 104 -21.61 1.54 -9.36
CA LEU A 104 -21.09 1.06 -8.08
C LEU A 104 -19.86 0.14 -8.24
N PRO A 105 -19.91 -1.01 -8.95
CA PRO A 105 -18.75 -1.89 -9.07
C PRO A 105 -17.57 -1.25 -9.82
N LEU A 106 -17.81 -0.30 -10.73
CA LEU A 106 -16.74 0.43 -11.43
C LEU A 106 -15.98 1.37 -10.48
N GLY A 107 -16.70 2.04 -9.58
CA GLY A 107 -16.10 2.86 -8.53
C GLY A 107 -15.31 2.02 -7.52
N GLU A 108 -15.86 0.87 -7.09
CA GLU A 108 -15.18 -0.07 -6.19
C GLU A 108 -13.88 -0.59 -6.81
N ALA A 109 -13.91 -1.05 -8.06
CA ALA A 109 -12.72 -1.52 -8.77
C ALA A 109 -11.65 -0.42 -8.95
N SER A 110 -12.08 0.83 -9.18
CA SER A 110 -11.17 1.97 -9.30
C SER A 110 -10.46 2.27 -7.97
N ASN A 111 -11.18 2.20 -6.85
CA ASN A 111 -10.62 2.36 -5.52
C ASN A 111 -9.67 1.22 -5.14
N GLU A 112 -10.06 -0.03 -5.42
CA GLU A 112 -9.22 -1.20 -5.17
C GLU A 112 -7.89 -1.09 -5.93
N ALA A 113 -7.95 -0.66 -7.19
CA ALA A 113 -6.75 -0.40 -7.98
C ALA A 113 -5.88 0.69 -7.35
N ALA A 114 -6.46 1.78 -6.84
CA ALA A 114 -5.72 2.84 -6.16
C ALA A 114 -5.04 2.33 -4.87
N PHE A 115 -5.74 1.57 -4.03
CA PHE A 115 -5.16 0.97 -2.82
C PHE A 115 -4.03 -0.01 -3.16
N ARG A 116 -4.25 -0.92 -4.12
CA ARG A 116 -3.23 -1.87 -4.57
C ARG A 116 -1.97 -1.16 -5.05
N ARG A 117 -2.11 -0.04 -5.77
CA ARG A 117 -0.96 0.79 -6.18
C ARG A 117 -0.25 1.41 -4.99
N MET A 118 -0.97 1.93 -4.01
CA MET A 118 -0.34 2.46 -2.79
C MET A 118 0.42 1.35 -2.04
N GLU A 119 -0.15 0.15 -1.93
CA GLU A 119 0.54 -1.00 -1.33
C GLU A 119 1.81 -1.39 -2.09
N GLU A 120 1.75 -1.43 -3.42
CA GLU A 120 2.92 -1.71 -4.27
C GLU A 120 4.03 -0.68 -4.04
N VAL A 121 3.69 0.61 -3.94
CA VAL A 121 4.64 1.69 -3.65
C VAL A 121 5.23 1.53 -2.25
N VAL A 122 4.40 1.29 -1.23
CA VAL A 122 4.88 1.02 0.14
C VAL A 122 5.83 -0.17 0.16
N ARG A 123 5.49 -1.27 -0.53
CA ARG A 123 6.35 -2.46 -0.64
C ARG A 123 7.66 -2.19 -1.39
N ARG A 124 7.69 -1.28 -2.35
CA ARG A 124 8.95 -0.85 -2.98
C ARG A 124 9.79 -0.01 -2.02
N MET A 125 9.15 0.83 -1.21
CA MET A 125 9.87 1.63 -0.23
C MET A 125 10.45 0.81 0.91
N THR A 126 9.87 -0.35 1.24
CA THR A 126 10.37 -1.16 2.36
C THR A 126 11.83 -1.58 2.18
N VAL A 127 12.36 -1.74 0.97
CA VAL A 127 13.76 -2.12 0.76
C VAL A 127 14.74 -0.94 0.73
N LEU A 128 14.26 0.31 0.79
CA LEU A 128 15.12 1.50 0.68
C LEU A 128 15.66 1.98 2.04
N PRO A 129 16.97 2.19 2.20
CA PRO A 129 17.52 2.67 3.46
C PRO A 129 17.08 4.11 3.76
N GLY A 130 17.12 4.50 5.04
CA GLY A 130 16.83 5.87 5.47
C GLY A 130 15.36 6.17 5.72
N GLN A 131 15.07 7.46 5.87
CA GLN A 131 13.72 7.99 6.09
C GLN A 131 12.90 7.88 4.80
N ARG A 132 11.70 7.34 4.91
CA ARG A 132 10.83 7.04 3.76
C ARG A 132 9.52 7.79 3.88
N THR A 133 9.24 8.58 2.86
CA THR A 133 8.05 9.41 2.82
C THR A 133 7.36 9.27 1.47
N ILE A 134 6.05 9.06 1.51
CA ILE A 134 5.15 9.15 0.35
C ILE A 134 4.44 10.49 0.43
N VAL A 135 4.33 11.20 -0.69
CA VAL A 135 3.43 12.35 -0.83
C VAL A 135 2.34 11.98 -1.83
N LEU A 136 1.16 11.64 -1.32
CA LEU A 136 0.00 11.33 -2.14
C LEU A 136 -0.73 12.62 -2.51
N VAL A 137 -0.68 12.99 -3.79
CA VAL A 137 -1.44 14.11 -4.34
C VAL A 137 -2.68 13.57 -5.02
N SER A 138 -3.85 13.85 -4.46
CA SER A 138 -5.13 13.27 -4.93
C SER A 138 -6.30 14.17 -4.53
N PRO A 139 -7.41 14.22 -5.30
CA PRO A 139 -8.66 14.80 -4.83
C PRO A 139 -9.32 13.97 -3.69
N GLY A 140 -8.72 12.85 -3.32
CA GLY A 140 -9.33 11.84 -2.45
C GLY A 140 -10.26 10.92 -3.23
N PHE A 141 -10.81 9.93 -2.55
CA PHE A 141 -11.79 9.01 -3.13
C PHE A 141 -12.73 8.52 -2.02
N PHE A 142 -14.01 8.38 -2.35
CA PHE A 142 -15.02 7.88 -1.42
C PHE A 142 -14.95 6.36 -1.36
N THR A 143 -15.23 5.76 -0.20
CA THR A 143 -15.20 4.31 -0.02
C THR A 143 -16.49 3.81 0.63
N THR A 144 -17.09 2.76 0.07
CA THR A 144 -18.35 2.16 0.55
C THR A 144 -18.14 1.35 1.84
N PHE A 145 -17.00 0.66 1.93
CA PHE A 145 -16.64 -0.21 3.06
C PHE A 145 -15.18 -0.06 3.53
N ALA A 146 -14.37 0.80 2.90
CA ALA A 146 -12.91 0.67 2.90
C ALA A 146 -12.15 1.22 4.12
N THR A 147 -12.69 1.01 5.32
CA THR A 147 -11.87 1.11 6.53
C THR A 147 -10.77 0.04 6.53
N ARG A 148 -11.03 -1.15 5.98
CA ARG A 148 -10.10 -2.28 6.03
C ARG A 148 -8.88 -2.08 5.13
N GLU A 149 -9.09 -1.74 3.86
CA GLU A 149 -8.02 -1.51 2.88
C GLU A 149 -7.15 -0.33 3.28
N THR A 150 -7.77 0.78 3.71
CA THR A 150 -7.04 1.94 4.26
C THR A 150 -6.20 1.53 5.47
N THR A 151 -6.79 0.75 6.38
CA THR A 151 -6.07 0.20 7.54
C THR A 151 -4.91 -0.69 7.07
N GLU A 152 -5.10 -1.59 6.11
CA GLU A 152 -4.04 -2.49 5.62
C GLU A 152 -2.85 -1.72 5.01
N VAL A 153 -3.11 -0.67 4.23
CA VAL A 153 -2.05 0.24 3.74
C VAL A 153 -1.32 0.90 4.89
N VAL A 154 -2.06 1.46 5.87
CA VAL A 154 -1.48 2.11 7.05
C VAL A 154 -0.64 1.13 7.88
N ASP A 155 -1.09 -0.11 8.08
CA ASP A 155 -0.36 -1.14 8.81
C ASP A 155 0.96 -1.47 8.12
N ARG A 156 0.90 -1.68 6.80
CA ARG A 156 2.08 -1.99 6.00
C ARG A 156 3.08 -0.84 6.01
N ALA A 157 2.59 0.39 5.82
CA ALA A 157 3.42 1.60 5.85
C ALA A 157 4.08 1.80 7.22
N THR A 158 3.31 1.67 8.30
CA THR A 158 3.83 1.83 9.67
C THR A 158 4.90 0.78 10.00
N ARG A 159 4.66 -0.50 9.66
CA ARG A 159 5.68 -1.57 9.82
C ARG A 159 6.94 -1.33 8.99
N ALA A 160 6.78 -0.67 7.84
CA ALA A 160 7.87 -0.31 6.95
C ALA A 160 8.58 1.00 7.32
N ASN A 161 8.16 1.70 8.40
CA ASN A 161 8.57 3.05 8.73
C ASN A 161 8.42 4.05 7.55
N VAL A 162 7.33 3.91 6.81
CA VAL A 162 6.94 4.80 5.71
C VAL A 162 5.88 5.76 6.20
N VAL A 163 6.17 7.06 6.13
CA VAL A 163 5.22 8.14 6.44
C VAL A 163 4.47 8.51 5.16
N ILE A 164 3.14 8.52 5.21
CA ILE A 164 2.31 8.97 4.07
C ILE A 164 1.81 10.37 4.39
N ASN A 165 2.26 11.36 3.63
CA ASN A 165 1.65 12.70 3.61
C ASN A 165 0.63 12.76 2.47
N THR A 166 -0.44 13.52 2.67
CA THR A 166 -1.52 13.63 1.68
C THR A 166 -1.78 15.09 1.33
N ILE A 167 -1.96 15.39 0.05
CA ILE A 167 -2.29 16.73 -0.46
C ILE A 167 -3.59 16.62 -1.23
N ASP A 168 -4.60 17.38 -0.80
CA ASP A 168 -5.85 17.50 -1.52
C ASP A 168 -5.67 18.34 -2.78
N ALA A 169 -5.71 17.68 -3.93
CA ALA A 169 -5.56 18.32 -5.23
C ALA A 169 -6.73 19.25 -5.59
N ARG A 170 -7.87 19.18 -4.89
CA ARG A 170 -9.02 20.07 -5.10
C ARG A 170 -8.74 21.50 -4.62
N GLY A 171 -7.76 21.70 -3.74
CA GLY A 171 -7.42 23.01 -3.20
C GLY A 171 -8.43 23.51 -2.16
N LEU A 172 -8.82 24.79 -2.28
CA LEU A 172 -9.83 25.42 -1.41
C LEU A 172 -11.24 24.91 -1.73
N TYR A 173 -11.99 24.47 -0.71
CA TYR A 173 -13.39 24.15 -0.89
C TYR A 173 -14.20 25.44 -1.01
N ALA A 174 -14.55 25.81 -2.24
CA ALA A 174 -15.58 26.79 -2.50
C ALA A 174 -16.85 26.05 -2.92
N GLY A 175 -17.93 26.21 -2.14
CA GLY A 175 -19.26 25.86 -2.63
C GLY A 175 -19.48 26.65 -3.92
N THR A 176 -19.63 25.95 -5.03
CA THR A 176 -19.79 26.59 -6.35
C THR A 176 -21.27 26.49 -6.73
N PRO A 177 -22.08 27.54 -6.51
CA PRO A 177 -23.50 27.49 -6.84
C PRO A 177 -23.66 27.26 -8.35
N GLY A 178 -24.37 26.22 -8.75
CA GLY A 178 -24.52 25.84 -10.16
C GLY A 178 -23.49 24.84 -10.69
N GLY A 179 -22.52 24.41 -9.86
CA GLY A 179 -21.56 23.36 -10.19
C GLY A 179 -20.28 23.87 -10.87
N ASP A 180 -19.47 22.92 -11.35
CA ASP A 180 -18.21 23.17 -12.03
C ASP A 180 -18.45 23.73 -13.44
N ILE A 181 -17.99 24.96 -13.70
CA ILE A 181 -18.15 25.66 -14.99
C ILE A 181 -17.48 24.94 -16.17
N SER A 182 -16.54 24.01 -15.91
CA SER A 182 -15.89 23.21 -16.94
C SER A 182 -16.76 22.04 -17.41
N LYS A 183 -17.86 21.74 -16.70
CA LYS A 183 -18.80 20.68 -17.04
C LYS A 183 -20.14 21.28 -17.50
N PRO A 184 -20.75 20.76 -18.58
CA PRO A 184 -22.11 21.13 -18.92
C PRO A 184 -23.05 20.68 -17.79
N PHE A 185 -24.04 21.50 -17.46
CA PHE A 185 -25.08 21.11 -16.51
C PHE A 185 -25.95 20.01 -17.12
N THR A 186 -25.89 18.82 -16.54
CA THR A 186 -26.53 17.56 -17.02
C THR A 186 -27.69 17.10 -16.15
N GLY A 187 -27.98 17.81 -15.04
CA GLY A 187 -29.03 17.45 -14.08
C GLY A 187 -30.29 18.33 -14.18
N SER A 188 -31.28 18.03 -13.36
CA SER A 188 -32.48 18.85 -13.22
C SER A 188 -32.26 20.03 -12.27
N VAL A 189 -32.82 21.20 -12.60
CA VAL A 189 -32.87 22.33 -11.64
C VAL A 189 -33.63 21.92 -10.36
N LEU A 190 -34.58 20.99 -10.48
CA LEU A 190 -35.37 20.47 -9.36
C LEU A 190 -34.53 19.63 -8.38
N THR A 191 -33.47 18.99 -8.85
CA THR A 191 -32.60 18.10 -8.05
C THR A 191 -31.30 18.78 -7.62
N ALA A 192 -31.03 20.01 -8.10
CA ALA A 192 -29.79 20.75 -7.86
C ALA A 192 -29.45 20.89 -6.36
N GLY A 193 -30.45 21.10 -5.51
CA GLY A 193 -30.25 21.19 -4.05
C GLY A 193 -29.74 19.88 -3.44
N ILE A 194 -30.37 18.75 -3.80
CA ILE A 194 -29.99 17.42 -3.32
C ILE A 194 -28.61 17.04 -3.87
N ARG A 195 -28.36 17.27 -5.16
CA ARG A 195 -27.04 17.04 -5.77
C ARG A 195 -25.93 17.82 -5.07
N SER A 196 -26.19 19.08 -4.73
CA SER A 196 -25.22 19.88 -3.97
C SER A 196 -24.91 19.28 -2.60
N LEU A 197 -25.91 18.73 -1.90
CA LEU A 197 -25.70 18.07 -0.61
C LEU A 197 -24.90 16.77 -0.78
N HIS A 198 -25.21 15.97 -1.79
CA HIS A 198 -24.46 14.74 -2.10
C HIS A 198 -23.02 15.04 -2.48
N THR A 199 -22.77 16.04 -3.32
CA THR A 199 -21.41 16.46 -3.68
C THR A 199 -20.60 16.88 -2.45
N VAL A 200 -21.20 17.65 -1.53
CA VAL A 200 -20.52 18.04 -0.28
C VAL A 200 -20.23 16.83 0.59
N ALA A 201 -21.20 15.91 0.76
CA ALA A 201 -21.01 14.69 1.54
C ALA A 201 -19.92 13.77 0.94
N GLU A 202 -19.93 13.59 -0.38
CA GLU A 202 -18.89 12.87 -1.11
C GLU A 202 -17.52 13.52 -0.89
N GLN A 203 -17.43 14.85 -0.98
CA GLN A 203 -16.18 15.57 -0.77
C GLN A 203 -15.59 15.36 0.62
N PHE A 204 -16.42 15.32 1.66
CA PHE A 204 -16.01 14.98 3.02
C PHE A 204 -15.50 13.53 3.10
N GLY A 205 -16.23 12.57 2.53
CA GLY A 205 -15.79 11.17 2.49
C GLY A 205 -14.46 10.97 1.76
N GLN A 206 -14.23 11.71 0.66
CA GLN A 206 -12.96 11.73 -0.07
C GLN A 206 -11.80 12.26 0.79
N SER A 207 -12.05 13.30 1.59
CA SER A 207 -11.05 13.87 2.51
C SER A 207 -10.73 12.94 3.67
N ASP A 208 -11.72 12.20 4.17
CA ASP A 208 -11.55 11.32 5.32
C ASP A 208 -10.50 10.23 5.05
N VAL A 209 -10.49 9.64 3.85
CA VAL A 209 -9.47 8.63 3.47
C VAL A 209 -8.06 9.24 3.43
N MET A 210 -7.94 10.46 2.90
CA MET A 210 -6.67 11.18 2.84
C MET A 210 -6.14 11.54 4.23
N ALA A 211 -7.03 11.93 5.14
CA ALA A 211 -6.71 12.19 6.53
C ALA A 211 -6.31 10.90 7.26
N GLU A 212 -7.03 9.80 7.06
CA GLU A 212 -6.75 8.52 7.72
C GLU A 212 -5.39 7.93 7.31
N LEU A 213 -5.00 8.02 6.03
CA LEU A 213 -3.67 7.62 5.56
C LEU A 213 -2.57 8.45 6.23
N ALA A 214 -2.78 9.77 6.33
CA ALA A 214 -1.81 10.68 6.93
C ALA A 214 -1.67 10.46 8.44
N ASP A 215 -2.76 10.59 9.19
CA ASP A 215 -2.76 10.45 10.64
C ASP A 215 -2.38 9.03 11.08
N GLY A 216 -2.75 8.02 10.28
CA GLY A 216 -2.44 6.62 10.55
C GLY A 216 -0.95 6.28 10.46
N THR A 217 -0.19 7.02 9.66
CA THR A 217 1.26 6.79 9.44
C THR A 217 2.16 7.85 10.04
N GLY A 218 1.58 8.82 10.77
CA GLY A 218 2.31 9.95 11.36
C GLY A 218 2.67 11.06 10.37
N GLY A 219 2.00 11.09 9.21
CA GLY A 219 2.13 12.15 8.22
C GLY A 219 1.16 13.31 8.46
N SER A 220 1.05 14.19 7.48
CA SER A 220 0.22 15.38 7.51
C SER A 220 -0.67 15.48 6.28
N PHE A 221 -1.88 16.02 6.47
CA PHE A 221 -2.85 16.26 5.40
C PHE A 221 -2.92 17.75 5.07
N PHE A 222 -2.52 18.12 3.85
CA PHE A 222 -2.65 19.49 3.33
C PHE A 222 -3.94 19.61 2.53
N HIS A 223 -4.90 20.39 3.03
CA HIS A 223 -6.22 20.51 2.42
C HIS A 223 -6.81 21.91 2.61
N ASN A 224 -7.87 22.20 1.86
CA ASN A 224 -8.63 23.45 1.95
C ASN A 224 -7.75 24.72 1.76
N ARG A 225 -6.72 24.63 0.91
CA ARG A 225 -5.82 25.73 0.55
C ARG A 225 -5.32 25.58 -0.88
N ASN A 226 -5.07 26.70 -1.56
CA ASN A 226 -4.61 26.71 -2.96
C ASN A 226 -3.08 26.76 -3.12
N ASP A 227 -2.32 26.94 -2.03
CA ASP A 227 -0.85 26.92 -2.10
C ASP A 227 -0.31 25.48 -1.98
N LEU A 228 -0.58 24.67 -3.01
CA LEU A 228 -0.10 23.28 -3.07
C LEU A 228 1.44 23.20 -3.09
N GLY A 229 2.11 24.27 -3.53
CA GLY A 229 3.56 24.39 -3.51
C GLY A 229 4.12 24.37 -2.08
N GLU A 230 3.42 25.02 -1.15
CA GLU A 230 3.76 24.95 0.27
C GLU A 230 3.57 23.55 0.85
N GLY A 231 2.44 22.89 0.55
CA GLY A 231 2.22 21.50 0.96
C GLY A 231 3.33 20.57 0.46
N MET A 232 3.74 20.72 -0.80
CA MET A 232 4.86 19.95 -1.37
C MET A 232 6.19 20.24 -0.68
N ARG A 233 6.50 21.50 -0.34
CA ARG A 233 7.72 21.85 0.39
C ARG A 233 7.73 21.28 1.81
N GLN A 234 6.59 21.38 2.50
CA GLN A 234 6.44 20.88 3.86
C GLN A 234 6.61 19.36 3.93
N PHE A 235 6.09 18.62 2.93
CA PHE A 235 6.06 17.15 2.96
C PHE A 235 7.23 16.48 2.24
N ALA A 236 8.01 17.23 1.47
CA ALA A 236 9.24 16.73 0.84
C ALA A 236 10.40 16.54 1.84
N ALA A 237 10.37 17.25 2.97
CA ALA A 237 11.34 17.05 4.04
C ALA A 237 10.84 15.95 4.98
N ALA A 238 11.68 14.93 5.19
CA ALA A 238 11.37 13.92 6.19
C ALA A 238 11.41 14.54 7.60
N PRO A 239 10.51 14.13 8.51
CA PRO A 239 10.45 14.69 9.86
C PRO A 239 11.76 14.45 10.61
N GLU A 240 12.24 15.49 11.31
CA GLU A 240 13.52 15.45 12.05
C GLU A 240 13.51 14.37 13.15
N PHE A 241 12.34 14.10 13.73
CA PHE A 241 12.14 13.05 14.73
C PHE A 241 10.83 12.30 14.44
N SER A 242 10.86 10.98 14.56
CA SER A 242 9.66 10.12 14.48
C SER A 242 9.68 9.14 15.65
N TYR A 243 8.54 9.01 16.32
CA TYR A 243 8.35 8.11 17.46
C TYR A 243 7.21 7.15 17.14
N VAL A 244 7.49 5.85 17.21
CA VAL A 244 6.47 4.79 17.03
C VAL A 244 6.17 4.18 18.39
N LEU A 245 4.90 4.19 18.78
CA LEU A 245 4.40 3.52 19.99
C LEU A 245 3.77 2.20 19.60
N GLY A 246 4.40 1.09 20.02
CA GLY A 246 3.85 -0.25 19.88
C GLY A 246 3.02 -0.65 21.10
N PHE A 247 1.88 -1.31 20.87
CA PHE A 247 1.14 -2.00 21.93
C PHE A 247 0.73 -3.38 21.41
N SER A 248 0.59 -4.35 22.32
CA SER A 248 0.12 -5.70 22.01
C SER A 248 -1.07 -6.04 22.91
N PRO A 249 -2.29 -6.19 22.37
CA PRO A 249 -3.47 -6.49 23.16
C PRO A 249 -3.39 -7.91 23.76
N GLN A 250 -3.73 -8.04 25.04
CA GLN A 250 -3.86 -9.35 25.69
C GLN A 250 -5.17 -10.01 25.23
N ASN A 251 -5.09 -11.26 24.75
CA ASN A 251 -6.25 -12.06 24.31
C ASN A 251 -6.99 -11.53 23.06
N LEU A 252 -6.27 -11.05 22.04
CA LEU A 252 -6.87 -10.66 20.77
C LEU A 252 -7.53 -11.87 20.07
N LYS A 253 -8.78 -11.69 19.63
CA LYS A 253 -9.49 -12.68 18.81
C LYS A 253 -9.10 -12.47 17.35
N PHE A 254 -8.78 -13.55 16.64
CA PHE A 254 -8.40 -13.52 15.22
C PHE A 254 -9.65 -13.60 14.33
N ASP A 255 -10.61 -12.70 14.57
CA ASP A 255 -11.95 -12.71 13.96
C ASP A 255 -12.13 -11.67 12.85
N GLY A 256 -11.10 -10.85 12.59
CA GLY A 256 -11.20 -9.80 11.58
C GLY A 256 -11.98 -8.55 12.04
N SER A 257 -12.35 -8.42 13.31
CA SER A 257 -13.14 -7.29 13.81
C SER A 257 -12.33 -5.99 13.95
N PHE A 258 -13.01 -4.85 13.85
CA PHE A 258 -12.39 -3.54 14.04
C PHE A 258 -12.30 -3.16 15.52
N HIS A 259 -11.15 -2.65 15.93
CA HIS A 259 -10.89 -2.15 17.28
C HIS A 259 -10.49 -0.67 17.23
N THR A 260 -11.28 0.18 17.88
CA THR A 260 -11.00 1.62 18.01
C THR A 260 -9.84 1.87 18.97
N LEU A 261 -8.95 2.79 18.60
CA LEU A 261 -7.87 3.29 19.44
C LEU A 261 -8.23 4.67 19.99
N LYS A 262 -7.96 4.86 21.29
CA LYS A 262 -8.06 6.17 21.94
C LYS A 262 -6.69 6.55 22.46
N VAL A 263 -6.11 7.59 21.88
CA VAL A 263 -4.82 8.13 22.31
C VAL A 263 -5.06 9.47 23.01
N THR A 264 -4.47 9.65 24.19
CA THR A 264 -4.60 10.87 24.98
C THR A 264 -3.24 11.28 25.51
N LEU A 265 -2.94 12.57 25.48
CA LEU A 265 -1.72 13.11 26.08
C LEU A 265 -1.87 13.15 27.61
N GLY A 266 -0.82 12.72 28.32
CA GLY A 266 -0.76 12.81 29.78
C GLY A 266 -0.45 14.21 30.32
N THR A 267 -0.15 15.16 29.43
CA THR A 267 0.17 16.56 29.77
C THR A 267 -1.06 17.45 29.64
N LYS A 268 -1.06 18.58 30.36
CA LYS A 268 -2.06 19.65 30.23
C LYS A 268 -1.73 20.66 29.11
N GLU A 269 -0.57 20.50 28.47
CA GLU A 269 -0.14 21.35 27.35
C GLU A 269 -0.98 21.09 26.10
N LYS A 270 -1.15 22.12 25.27
CA LYS A 270 -1.98 22.06 24.06
C LYS A 270 -1.14 21.67 22.85
N TYR A 271 -0.88 20.38 22.70
CA TYR A 271 -0.33 19.83 21.46
C TYR A 271 -1.43 19.33 20.53
N ALA A 272 -1.19 19.41 19.22
CA ALA A 272 -1.97 18.65 18.25
C ALA A 272 -1.51 17.18 18.30
N LEU A 273 -2.46 16.25 18.38
CA LEU A 273 -2.19 14.82 18.42
C LEU A 273 -2.67 14.20 17.10
N GLN A 274 -1.76 13.56 16.39
CA GLN A 274 -2.08 12.72 15.24
C GLN A 274 -1.84 11.27 15.64
N ALA A 275 -2.87 10.44 15.46
CA ALA A 275 -2.80 9.04 15.79
C ALA A 275 -3.83 8.27 14.97
N ARG A 276 -3.50 7.01 14.68
CA ARG A 276 -4.41 6.09 14.03
C ARG A 276 -5.69 5.90 14.84
N ARG A 277 -6.83 5.84 14.14
CA ARG A 277 -8.18 5.73 14.72
C ARG A 277 -8.51 4.33 15.25
N GLY A 278 -7.89 3.29 14.69
CA GLY A 278 -8.19 1.91 15.01
C GLY A 278 -7.34 0.91 14.22
N TYR A 279 -7.63 -0.37 14.36
CA TYR A 279 -7.03 -1.45 13.60
C TYR A 279 -8.01 -2.61 13.45
N PHE A 280 -7.85 -3.42 12.40
CA PHE A 280 -8.57 -4.68 12.27
C PHE A 280 -7.76 -5.82 12.89
N ALA A 281 -8.41 -6.71 13.62
CA ALA A 281 -7.79 -7.94 14.07
C ALA A 281 -7.38 -8.80 12.85
N PRO A 282 -6.24 -9.52 12.90
CA PRO A 282 -5.91 -10.47 11.84
C PRO A 282 -6.99 -11.54 11.71
N GLN A 283 -7.26 -12.02 10.50
CA GLN A 283 -8.10 -13.21 10.32
C GLN A 283 -7.26 -14.47 10.54
N ALA A 284 -7.86 -15.52 11.11
CA ALA A 284 -7.21 -16.82 11.21
C ALA A 284 -6.80 -17.31 9.82
N LYS A 285 -5.49 -17.55 9.62
CA LYS A 285 -4.95 -18.02 8.35
C LYS A 285 -5.55 -19.41 8.04
N THR A 286 -6.19 -19.54 6.88
CA THR A 286 -6.97 -20.74 6.52
C THR A 286 -6.12 -21.81 5.82
N ASP A 287 -5.03 -21.42 5.15
CA ASP A 287 -4.07 -22.31 4.49
C ASP A 287 -2.64 -22.08 5.01
N PRO A 288 -2.02 -23.09 5.66
CA PRO A 288 -0.62 -23.03 6.11
C PRO A 288 0.40 -22.76 5.00
N ALA A 289 0.15 -23.23 3.77
CA ALA A 289 1.07 -23.04 2.65
C ALA A 289 1.04 -21.59 2.15
N GLU A 290 -0.16 -21.02 2.01
CA GLU A 290 -0.33 -19.61 1.66
C GLU A 290 0.23 -18.69 2.76
N SER A 291 0.03 -19.06 4.03
CA SER A 291 0.64 -18.39 5.18
C SER A 291 2.16 -18.34 5.08
N ALA A 292 2.80 -19.50 4.86
CA ALA A 292 4.25 -19.59 4.78
C ALA A 292 4.80 -18.74 3.62
N ARG A 293 4.12 -18.73 2.47
CA ARG A 293 4.49 -17.89 1.33
C ARG A 293 4.39 -16.40 1.66
N LYS A 294 3.31 -15.96 2.31
CA LYS A 294 3.13 -14.57 2.73
C LYS A 294 4.18 -14.14 3.76
N ASP A 295 4.47 -14.98 4.76
CA ASP A 295 5.48 -14.69 5.79
C ASP A 295 6.86 -14.43 5.15
N ILE A 296 7.24 -15.28 4.19
CA ILE A 296 8.52 -15.13 3.46
C ILE A 296 8.51 -13.89 2.59
N GLU A 297 7.43 -13.65 1.84
CA GLU A 297 7.31 -12.48 0.96
C GLU A 297 7.41 -11.18 1.77
N GLU A 298 6.67 -11.05 2.86
CA GLU A 298 6.70 -9.87 3.72
C GLU A 298 8.10 -9.66 4.34
N ALA A 299 8.75 -10.73 4.77
CA ALA A 299 10.10 -10.64 5.33
C ALA A 299 11.17 -10.31 4.29
N ILE A 300 11.00 -10.73 3.01
CA ILE A 300 11.92 -10.41 1.92
C ILE A 300 11.88 -8.92 1.58
N PHE A 301 10.70 -8.30 1.64
CA PHE A 301 10.59 -6.87 1.37
C PHE A 301 10.83 -6.01 2.61
N SER A 302 10.66 -6.53 3.84
CA SER A 302 10.97 -5.81 5.08
C SER A 302 12.47 -5.55 5.28
N GLN A 303 12.83 -4.50 6.04
CA GLN A 303 14.20 -4.31 6.56
C GLN A 303 14.39 -4.85 7.96
N GLU A 304 13.31 -5.29 8.61
CA GLU A 304 13.37 -5.75 9.97
C GLU A 304 14.30 -6.97 10.06
N GLU A 305 15.22 -6.92 11.01
CA GLU A 305 16.14 -8.01 11.31
C GLU A 305 15.44 -8.99 12.24
N LEU A 306 14.86 -10.04 11.67
CA LEU A 306 14.16 -11.08 12.44
C LEU A 306 15.18 -12.04 13.06
N ARG A 307 14.96 -12.38 14.33
CA ARG A 307 15.93 -13.13 15.15
C ARG A 307 15.34 -14.38 15.81
N ASP A 308 14.12 -14.77 15.43
CA ASP A 308 13.47 -15.96 15.99
C ASP A 308 14.19 -17.24 15.58
N LEU A 309 14.82 -17.22 14.39
CA LEU A 309 15.75 -18.24 13.93
C LEU A 309 17.19 -17.67 13.80
N PRO A 310 18.18 -18.21 14.55
CA PRO A 310 19.56 -17.75 14.45
C PRO A 310 20.16 -18.12 13.08
N ILE A 311 20.39 -17.09 12.26
CA ILE A 311 21.00 -17.21 10.94
C ILE A 311 22.17 -16.23 10.79
N GLU A 312 23.14 -16.64 9.98
CA GLU A 312 24.24 -15.78 9.53
C GLU A 312 24.25 -15.70 8.01
N LEU A 313 24.49 -14.48 7.52
CA LEU A 313 24.59 -14.13 6.12
C LEU A 313 26.02 -13.67 5.83
N GLN A 314 26.69 -14.33 4.91
CA GLN A 314 27.96 -13.87 4.34
C GLN A 314 27.83 -13.75 2.82
N THR A 315 28.32 -12.66 2.28
CA THR A 315 28.33 -12.39 0.84
C THR A 315 29.78 -12.39 0.34
N GLN A 316 30.01 -13.00 -0.82
CA GLN A 316 31.29 -12.98 -1.54
C GLN A 316 30.99 -12.70 -3.00
N PHE A 317 31.90 -12.04 -3.71
CA PHE A 317 31.75 -11.80 -5.14
C PHE A 317 33.01 -12.21 -5.91
N PHE A 318 32.81 -12.55 -7.17
CA PHE A 318 33.86 -12.94 -8.11
C PHE A 318 33.59 -12.25 -9.45
N LYS A 319 34.51 -11.41 -9.93
CA LYS A 319 34.42 -10.89 -11.30
C LYS A 319 34.69 -12.01 -12.30
N LYS A 320 33.81 -12.19 -13.27
CA LYS A 320 34.02 -13.09 -14.42
C LYS A 320 34.69 -12.34 -15.57
N THR A 321 34.24 -11.11 -15.81
CA THR A 321 34.75 -10.15 -16.81
C THR A 321 34.73 -8.74 -16.20
N GLU A 322 35.05 -7.70 -16.97
CA GLU A 322 34.83 -6.30 -16.54
C GLU A 322 33.34 -5.96 -16.43
N GLU A 323 32.45 -6.64 -17.16
CA GLU A 323 31.01 -6.35 -17.18
C GLU A 323 30.16 -7.35 -16.37
N ASP A 324 30.72 -8.52 -16.02
CA ASP A 324 30.02 -9.60 -15.33
C ASP A 324 30.70 -10.00 -14.02
N ALA A 325 29.89 -10.20 -12.98
CA ALA A 325 30.28 -10.72 -11.69
C ALA A 325 29.31 -11.83 -11.23
N SER A 326 29.78 -12.66 -10.29
CA SER A 326 28.94 -13.61 -9.58
C SER A 326 28.99 -13.35 -8.08
N VAL A 327 27.83 -13.37 -7.43
CA VAL A 327 27.68 -13.22 -5.98
C VAL A 327 27.35 -14.57 -5.37
N ALA A 328 28.18 -15.01 -4.43
CA ALA A 328 27.91 -16.15 -3.58
C ALA A 328 27.34 -15.68 -2.24
N VAL A 329 26.17 -16.17 -1.91
CA VAL A 329 25.49 -15.97 -0.62
C VAL A 329 25.63 -17.25 0.18
N LEU A 330 26.35 -17.16 1.30
CA LEU A 330 26.56 -18.24 2.25
C LEU A 330 25.65 -18.02 3.45
N THR A 331 24.69 -18.92 3.61
CA THR A 331 23.71 -18.92 4.69
C THR A 331 24.07 -19.99 5.69
N ARG A 332 24.34 -19.61 6.94
CA ARG A 332 24.47 -20.54 8.06
C ARG A 332 23.21 -20.50 8.90
N VAL A 333 22.57 -21.64 9.11
CA VAL A 333 21.38 -21.77 9.96
C VAL A 333 21.73 -22.61 11.18
N ASP A 334 21.53 -22.06 12.37
CA ASP A 334 21.62 -22.85 13.60
C ASP A 334 20.40 -23.76 13.72
N LEU A 335 20.63 -25.05 13.95
CA LEU A 335 19.56 -26.02 14.15
C LEU A 335 19.09 -26.08 15.61
N LYS A 336 19.81 -25.41 16.53
CA LYS A 336 19.48 -25.40 17.94
C LYS A 336 18.18 -24.61 18.17
N GLY A 337 17.19 -25.27 18.75
CA GLY A 337 15.87 -24.68 19.01
C GLY A 337 14.82 -24.98 17.94
N LEU A 338 15.23 -25.52 16.79
CA LEU A 338 14.28 -26.05 15.81
C LEU A 338 13.55 -27.27 16.35
N ARG A 339 12.27 -27.39 16.01
CA ARG A 339 11.48 -28.59 16.28
C ARG A 339 11.61 -29.55 15.11
N PHE A 340 11.78 -30.82 15.42
CA PHE A 340 11.81 -31.87 14.40
C PHE A 340 10.70 -32.87 14.69
N ARG A 341 9.94 -33.23 13.68
CA ARG A 341 8.94 -34.28 13.75
C ARG A 341 9.61 -35.64 13.52
N LYS A 342 9.35 -36.62 14.38
CA LYS A 342 9.81 -37.99 14.13
C LYS A 342 8.87 -38.69 13.14
N ALA A 343 9.41 -39.12 12.01
CA ALA A 343 8.73 -39.94 11.02
C ALA A 343 9.73 -40.89 10.36
N ASP A 344 9.32 -42.14 10.14
CA ASP A 344 10.14 -43.19 9.51
C ASP A 344 11.52 -43.40 10.18
N GLY A 345 11.60 -43.26 11.50
CA GLY A 345 12.86 -43.38 12.25
C GLY A 345 13.88 -42.27 11.94
N ARG A 346 13.43 -41.12 11.43
CA ARG A 346 14.21 -39.92 11.13
C ARG A 346 13.58 -38.69 11.78
N ASN A 347 14.41 -37.70 12.06
CA ASN A 347 14.01 -36.35 12.43
C ASN A 347 13.77 -35.57 11.14
N GLN A 348 12.52 -35.20 10.89
CA GLN A 348 12.10 -34.48 9.69
C GLN A 348 11.74 -33.03 10.01
N ASN A 349 12.21 -32.13 9.15
CA ASN A 349 11.84 -30.73 9.12
C ASN A 349 12.33 -30.11 7.79
N ASN A 350 11.63 -29.12 7.26
CA ASN A 350 12.01 -28.37 6.07
C ASN A 350 12.34 -26.93 6.42
N LEU A 351 13.42 -26.42 5.84
CA LEU A 351 13.76 -25.00 5.87
C LEU A 351 13.57 -24.40 4.49
N THR A 352 12.80 -23.32 4.39
CA THR A 352 12.71 -22.53 3.15
C THR A 352 13.65 -21.34 3.27
N ILE A 353 14.61 -21.25 2.35
CA ILE A 353 15.61 -20.18 2.29
C ILE A 353 15.35 -19.36 1.04
N ALA A 354 14.86 -18.14 1.23
CA ALA A 354 14.66 -17.17 0.16
C ALA A 354 15.79 -16.14 0.19
N THR A 355 16.34 -15.81 -0.97
CA THR A 355 17.37 -14.78 -1.11
C THR A 355 17.00 -13.86 -2.26
N ALA A 356 17.02 -12.56 -2.03
CA ALA A 356 16.75 -11.52 -3.01
C ALA A 356 17.90 -10.51 -3.06
N ILE A 357 18.27 -10.08 -4.27
CA ILE A 357 19.26 -9.03 -4.52
C ILE A 357 18.54 -7.83 -5.11
N PHE A 358 18.71 -6.69 -4.46
CA PHE A 358 18.19 -5.40 -4.88
C PHE A 358 19.34 -4.48 -5.31
N ASP A 359 19.12 -3.61 -6.28
CA ASP A 359 20.08 -2.55 -6.62
C ASP A 359 20.03 -1.40 -5.60
N GLU A 360 20.87 -0.37 -5.79
CA GLU A 360 20.91 0.82 -4.93
C GLU A 360 19.61 1.64 -4.90
N ASN A 361 18.74 1.45 -5.89
CA ASN A 361 17.44 2.10 -6.02
C ASN A 361 16.30 1.19 -5.52
N GLY A 362 16.62 0.06 -4.89
CA GLY A 362 15.65 -0.89 -4.34
C GLY A 362 14.95 -1.75 -5.40
N ASN A 363 15.39 -1.73 -6.65
CA ASN A 363 14.79 -2.58 -7.68
C ASN A 363 15.24 -4.02 -7.49
N PHE A 364 14.31 -4.96 -7.61
CA PHE A 364 14.63 -6.38 -7.60
C PHE A 364 15.45 -6.74 -8.84
N VAL A 365 16.65 -7.27 -8.64
CA VAL A 365 17.58 -7.67 -9.70
C VAL A 365 17.43 -9.16 -9.99
N THR A 366 17.55 -9.97 -8.95
CA THR A 366 17.49 -11.44 -9.03
C THR A 366 17.27 -12.03 -7.65
N GLY A 367 16.81 -13.27 -7.58
CA GLY A 367 16.58 -13.96 -6.33
C GLY A 367 16.27 -15.43 -6.58
N ASN A 368 16.32 -16.21 -5.51
CA ASN A 368 15.91 -17.60 -5.55
C ASN A 368 15.29 -18.04 -4.23
N GLU A 369 14.60 -19.17 -4.29
CA GLU A 369 14.13 -19.90 -3.14
C GLU A 369 14.72 -21.32 -3.18
N LYS A 370 15.18 -21.79 -2.03
CA LYS A 370 15.66 -23.17 -1.83
C LYS A 370 14.96 -23.79 -0.64
N VAL A 371 14.35 -24.94 -0.86
CA VAL A 371 13.83 -25.78 0.23
C VAL A 371 14.89 -26.82 0.59
N VAL A 372 15.30 -26.83 1.86
CA VAL A 372 16.20 -27.83 2.43
C VAL A 372 15.36 -28.83 3.19
N GLU A 373 15.11 -29.98 2.57
CA GLU A 373 14.46 -31.10 3.24
C GLU A 373 15.45 -31.83 4.15
N MET A 374 15.19 -31.83 5.45
CA MET A 374 16.01 -32.55 6.41
C MET A 374 15.34 -33.86 6.80
N LYS A 375 16.05 -34.98 6.60
CA LYS A 375 15.65 -36.33 7.06
C LYS A 375 16.81 -36.95 7.83
N LEU A 376 17.04 -36.46 9.04
CA LEU A 376 18.27 -36.71 9.80
C LEU A 376 18.14 -37.91 10.75
N ARG A 377 19.24 -38.64 10.94
CA ARG A 377 19.35 -39.59 12.07
C ARG A 377 19.58 -38.82 13.37
N ASP A 378 19.26 -39.41 14.51
CA ASP A 378 19.52 -38.80 15.83
C ASP A 378 21.00 -38.38 15.97
N THR A 379 21.93 -39.26 15.59
CA THR A 379 23.38 -38.98 15.62
C THR A 379 23.81 -37.87 14.67
N THR A 380 23.17 -37.77 13.49
CA THR A 380 23.47 -36.70 12.53
C THR A 380 22.95 -35.36 13.02
N LEU A 381 21.74 -35.34 13.60
CA LEU A 381 21.16 -34.13 14.18
C LEU A 381 22.06 -33.60 15.29
N GLU A 382 22.43 -34.45 16.25
CA GLU A 382 23.31 -34.07 17.36
C GLU A 382 24.65 -33.48 16.88
N ARG A 383 25.25 -34.06 15.83
CA ARG A 383 26.49 -33.55 15.23
C ARG A 383 26.31 -32.18 14.55
N LEU A 384 25.15 -31.93 13.92
CA LEU A 384 24.85 -30.67 13.22
C LEU A 384 24.32 -29.58 14.15
N SER A 385 23.84 -29.91 15.35
CA SER A 385 23.30 -28.96 16.33
C SER A 385 24.30 -27.89 16.82
N ARG A 386 25.61 -28.06 16.57
CA ARG A 386 26.65 -27.07 16.90
C ARG A 386 27.10 -26.22 15.69
N PRO A 387 27.55 -26.80 14.57
CA PRO A 387 27.97 -26.01 13.41
C PRO A 387 26.79 -25.39 12.66
N GLY A 388 25.59 -25.97 12.80
CA GLY A 388 24.43 -25.67 11.96
C GLY A 388 24.55 -26.32 10.58
N ILE A 389 23.71 -25.86 9.66
CA ILE A 389 23.83 -26.18 8.23
C ILE A 389 24.32 -24.96 7.45
N MET A 390 25.10 -25.20 6.40
CA MET A 390 25.53 -24.16 5.47
C MET A 390 24.90 -24.40 4.11
N VAL A 391 24.27 -23.37 3.57
CA VAL A 391 23.63 -23.39 2.25
C VAL A 391 24.23 -22.27 1.42
N LYS A 392 24.70 -22.63 0.22
CA LYS A 392 25.24 -21.66 -0.75
C LYS A 392 24.22 -21.38 -1.85
N SER A 393 23.95 -20.12 -2.11
CA SER A 393 23.28 -19.63 -3.32
C SER A 393 24.25 -18.79 -4.14
N SER A 394 24.13 -18.84 -5.47
CA SER A 394 24.98 -18.07 -6.39
C SER A 394 24.09 -17.32 -7.37
N PHE A 395 24.47 -16.08 -7.69
CA PHE A 395 23.75 -15.20 -8.59
C PHE A 395 24.70 -14.53 -9.55
N ASP A 396 24.28 -14.29 -10.79
CA ASP A 396 25.05 -13.53 -11.77
C ASP A 396 24.49 -12.12 -11.84
N VAL A 397 25.37 -11.13 -11.71
CA VAL A 397 25.05 -9.69 -11.64
C VAL A 397 26.12 -8.88 -12.36
N LYS A 398 25.85 -7.59 -12.60
CA LYS A 398 26.85 -6.65 -13.11
C LYS A 398 27.65 -6.02 -11.96
N PRO A 399 28.77 -5.35 -12.22
CA PRO A 399 29.35 -4.42 -11.25
C PRO A 399 28.35 -3.34 -10.83
N GLY A 400 28.35 -2.98 -9.55
CA GLY A 400 27.37 -2.09 -8.97
C GLY A 400 27.25 -2.19 -7.45
N THR A 401 26.34 -1.41 -6.88
CA THR A 401 25.98 -1.44 -5.46
C THR A 401 24.66 -2.17 -5.29
N TYR A 402 24.62 -3.12 -4.36
CA TYR A 402 23.51 -4.02 -4.13
C TYR A 402 23.19 -4.17 -2.65
N MET A 403 21.94 -4.53 -2.37
CA MET A 403 21.48 -5.01 -1.08
C MET A 403 21.02 -6.46 -1.20
N VAL A 404 21.61 -7.35 -0.41
CA VAL A 404 21.27 -8.77 -0.36
C VAL A 404 20.40 -9.01 0.86
N ARG A 405 19.16 -9.46 0.64
CA ARG A 405 18.22 -9.87 1.67
C ARG A 405 18.11 -11.39 1.73
N LEU A 406 18.26 -11.94 2.92
CA LEU A 406 18.13 -13.36 3.22
C LEU A 406 16.97 -13.57 4.20
N VAL A 407 16.07 -14.50 3.88
CA VAL A 407 15.00 -14.96 4.77
C VAL A 407 15.04 -16.48 4.88
N VAL A 408 14.91 -16.98 6.10
CA VAL A 408 14.82 -18.41 6.40
C VAL A 408 13.58 -18.67 7.23
N ARG A 409 12.72 -19.57 6.77
CA ARG A 409 11.52 -20.02 7.50
C ARG A 409 11.63 -21.49 7.88
N ASP A 410 11.32 -21.78 9.13
CA ASP A 410 11.13 -23.13 9.65
C ASP A 410 9.70 -23.63 9.42
N SER A 411 9.53 -24.87 9.00
CA SER A 411 8.21 -25.44 8.70
C SER A 411 7.47 -25.98 9.94
N GLU A 412 8.18 -26.48 10.94
CA GLU A 412 7.58 -27.18 12.09
C GLU A 412 7.31 -26.24 13.29
N ALA A 413 8.24 -25.34 13.62
CA ALA A 413 8.08 -24.35 14.69
C ALA A 413 7.66 -22.97 14.17
N GLU A 414 7.53 -22.80 12.84
CA GLU A 414 7.16 -21.54 12.17
C GLU A 414 8.06 -20.35 12.51
N LEU A 415 9.31 -20.62 12.89
CA LEU A 415 10.31 -19.59 13.20
C LEU A 415 10.80 -18.92 11.92
N LEU A 416 11.01 -17.60 11.98
CA LEU A 416 11.54 -16.79 10.89
C LEU A 416 12.87 -16.13 11.29
N GLY A 417 13.85 -16.18 10.38
CA GLY A 417 15.08 -15.42 10.48
C GLY A 417 15.22 -14.56 9.23
N ALA A 418 15.61 -13.29 9.39
CA ALA A 418 15.84 -12.41 8.25
C ALA A 418 17.07 -11.54 8.49
N ARG A 419 17.95 -11.43 7.49
CA ARG A 419 19.21 -10.69 7.52
C ARG A 419 19.44 -9.91 6.24
N THR A 420 20.07 -8.75 6.35
CA THR A 420 20.42 -7.90 5.22
C THR A 420 21.93 -7.63 5.18
N SER A 421 22.51 -7.60 3.98
CA SER A 421 23.92 -7.27 3.77
C SER A 421 24.09 -6.37 2.55
N GLY A 422 24.80 -5.25 2.71
CA GLY A 422 25.22 -4.41 1.57
C GLY A 422 26.40 -5.02 0.84
N LEU A 423 26.42 -4.92 -0.48
CA LEU A 423 27.46 -5.46 -1.35
C LEU A 423 27.84 -4.42 -2.41
N LYS A 424 29.13 -4.10 -2.52
CA LYS A 424 29.65 -3.24 -3.58
C LYS A 424 30.62 -4.02 -4.45
N ILE A 425 30.31 -4.13 -5.74
CA ILE A 425 31.14 -4.75 -6.75
C ILE A 425 31.75 -3.62 -7.59
N PRO A 426 33.07 -3.40 -7.54
CA PRO A 426 33.69 -2.31 -8.30
C PRO A 426 33.58 -2.57 -9.80
N PHE A 427 33.46 -1.51 -10.61
CA PHE A 427 33.64 -1.59 -12.06
C PHE A 427 35.04 -2.11 -12.39
#